data_AF-A0A818Z1R6-F1
#
_entry.id   AF-A0A818Z1R6-F1
#
_cell.length_a   1.000
_cell.length_b   1.000
_cell.length_c   1.000
_cell.angle_alpha   90.00
_cell.angle_beta   90.00
_cell.angle_gamma   90.00
#
_symmetry.space_group_name_H-M   'P 1'
#
loop_
_entity.id
_entity.type
_entity.pdbx_description
1 polymer ?
#
loop_
_entity_poly.entity_id
_entity_poly.type
_entity_poly.pdbx_seq_one_letter_code
_entity_poly.pdbx_strand_id
1 'polypeptide(L)'
;MHDGALEACHLLDAAGYELVCVTALRACFIEHRLENFRLHGFPIDRIISTRRDIESSDNNPKKQAIEQLHPIVFVDDKKRNFQDIEGVQTKFVFIDHELENDPHRDANIHYNAKYPSLLAFVKDFLKDDIIWLNKSDCLVSLT
;
A
#
# COMPACT_ATOMS: atom_id res chain seq x y z
N MET A 1 11.57 -11.37 5.53
CA MET A 1 11.33 -10.57 4.31
C MET A 1 10.21 -11.30 3.58
N HIS A 2 9.08 -10.66 3.26
CA HIS A 2 8.05 -11.32 2.46
C HIS A 2 8.64 -11.57 1.07
N ASP A 3 8.74 -12.84 0.67
CA ASP A 3 9.37 -13.24 -0.58
C ASP A 3 8.78 -12.45 -1.76
N GLY A 4 9.63 -11.73 -2.48
CA GLY A 4 9.26 -11.01 -3.70
C GLY A 4 8.83 -9.55 -3.55
N ALA A 5 8.77 -8.96 -2.34
CA ALA A 5 8.35 -7.55 -2.19
C ALA A 5 9.27 -6.57 -2.93
N LEU A 6 10.59 -6.78 -2.86
CA LEU A 6 11.58 -5.97 -3.58
C LEU A 6 11.44 -6.10 -5.10
N GLU A 7 11.30 -7.34 -5.60
CA GLU A 7 11.07 -7.63 -7.02
C GLU A 7 9.80 -6.93 -7.52
N ALA A 8 8.72 -6.99 -6.75
CA ALA A 8 7.45 -6.34 -7.09
C ALA A 8 7.59 -4.81 -7.19
N CYS A 9 8.32 -4.18 -6.27
CA CYS A 9 8.58 -2.74 -6.31
C CYS A 9 9.38 -2.36 -7.57
N HIS A 10 10.43 -3.12 -7.90
CA HIS A 10 11.20 -2.86 -9.12
C HIS A 10 10.38 -3.06 -10.39
N LEU A 11 9.48 -4.06 -10.44
CA LEU A 11 8.60 -4.25 -11.59
C LEU A 11 7.65 -3.05 -11.80
N LEU A 12 7.12 -2.50 -10.71
CA LEU A 12 6.26 -1.31 -10.77
C LEU A 12 7.06 -0.06 -11.17
N ASP A 13 8.22 0.16 -10.57
CA ASP A 13 9.11 1.27 -10.92
C ASP A 13 9.55 1.20 -12.40
N ALA A 14 9.96 0.02 -12.88
CA ALA A 14 10.31 -0.21 -14.28
C ALA A 14 9.14 0.00 -15.25
N ALA A 15 7.91 -0.21 -14.80
CA ALA A 15 6.69 0.09 -15.56
C ALA A 15 6.29 1.58 -15.51
N GLY A 16 6.98 2.39 -14.69
CA GLY A 16 6.79 3.84 -14.58
C GLY A 16 5.79 4.27 -13.51
N TYR A 17 5.52 3.43 -12.51
CA TYR A 17 4.65 3.75 -11.38
C TYR A 17 5.42 4.48 -10.26
N GLU A 18 4.81 5.49 -9.63
CA GLU A 18 5.34 6.09 -8.40
C GLU A 18 4.98 5.19 -7.21
N LEU A 19 5.96 4.87 -6.37
CA LEU A 19 5.75 4.11 -5.15
C LEU A 19 5.80 5.03 -3.93
N VAL A 20 4.75 4.99 -3.11
CA VAL A 20 4.64 5.83 -1.91
C VAL A 20 4.24 5.00 -0.71
N CYS A 21 5.15 4.82 0.25
CA CYS A 21 4.83 4.06 1.46
C CYS A 21 3.94 4.88 2.41
N VAL A 22 2.68 4.48 2.60
CA VAL A 22 1.81 5.06 3.62
C VAL A 22 1.88 4.17 4.86
N THR A 23 2.27 4.73 6.00
CA THR A 23 2.57 3.92 7.19
C THR A 23 2.05 4.55 8.48
N ALA A 24 1.59 3.72 9.41
CA ALA A 24 1.23 4.13 10.77
C ALA A 24 2.46 4.25 11.70
N LEU A 25 3.68 4.25 11.15
CA LEU A 25 4.88 4.61 11.91
C LEU A 25 4.80 6.08 12.33
N ARG A 26 5.33 6.40 13.51
CA ARG A 26 5.45 7.78 13.98
C ARG A 26 6.40 8.56 13.08
N ALA A 27 6.15 9.86 12.92
CA ALA A 27 6.94 10.74 12.06
C ALA A 27 8.46 10.69 12.37
N CYS A 28 8.83 10.54 13.65
CA CYS A 28 10.24 10.43 14.08
C CYS A 28 10.98 9.21 13.54
N PHE A 29 10.29 8.19 13.01
CA PHE A 29 10.92 7.00 12.42
C PHE A 29 10.92 7.00 10.90
N ILE A 30 10.41 8.05 10.25
CA ILE A 30 10.30 8.08 8.79
C ILE A 30 11.66 8.11 8.11
N GLU A 31 12.61 8.89 8.62
CA GLU A 31 13.98 8.93 8.09
C GLU A 31 14.66 7.56 8.18
N HIS A 32 14.51 6.87 9.32
CA HIS A 32 15.01 5.51 9.48
C HIS A 32 14.35 4.51 8.52
N ARG A 33 13.04 4.66 8.25
CA ARG A 33 12.34 3.82 7.27
C ARG A 33 12.85 4.06 5.86
N LEU A 34 13.07 5.31 5.49
CA LEU A 34 13.61 5.68 4.18
C LEU A 34 15.02 5.14 4.00
N GLU A 35 15.86 5.24 5.04
CA GLU A 35 17.20 4.67 5.03
C GLU A 35 17.15 3.15 4.86
N ASN A 36 16.24 2.46 5.57
CA ASN A 36 16.05 1.02 5.39
C ASN A 36 15.63 0.67 3.95
N PHE A 37 14.74 1.45 3.32
CA PHE A 37 14.38 1.22 1.93
C PHE A 37 15.58 1.34 1.00
N ARG A 38 16.39 2.40 1.15
CA ARG A 38 17.60 2.59 0.35
C ARG A 38 18.63 1.49 0.56
N LEU A 39 18.91 1.12 1.82
CA LEU A 39 19.85 0.06 2.17
C LEU A 39 19.43 -1.30 1.59
N HIS A 40 18.13 -1.54 1.43
CA HIS A 40 17.58 -2.77 0.87
C HIS A 40 17.23 -2.67 -0.63
N GLY A 41 17.56 -1.54 -1.29
CA GLY A 41 17.37 -1.35 -2.73
C GLY A 41 15.94 -1.06 -3.18
N PHE A 42 15.01 -0.75 -2.27
CA PHE A 42 13.65 -0.41 -2.66
C PHE A 42 13.60 0.93 -3.40
N PRO A 43 12.95 1.01 -4.57
CA PRO A 43 12.74 2.26 -5.31
C PRO A 43 11.57 3.05 -4.70
N ILE A 44 11.65 3.37 -3.41
CA ILE A 44 10.62 4.11 -2.67
C ILE A 44 11.27 5.32 -2.01
N ASP A 45 11.01 6.51 -2.55
CA ASP A 45 11.58 7.76 -2.05
C ASP A 45 10.61 8.61 -1.24
N ARG A 46 9.33 8.23 -1.19
CA ARG A 46 8.28 8.98 -0.50
C ARG A 46 7.56 8.11 0.52
N ILE A 47 7.46 8.64 1.74
CA ILE A 47 6.80 7.98 2.87
C ILE A 47 5.86 8.96 3.54
N ILE A 48 4.61 8.54 3.79
CA ILE A 48 3.60 9.31 4.51
C ILE A 48 3.34 8.62 5.85
N SER A 49 3.70 9.30 6.95
CA SER A 49 3.32 8.91 8.30
C SER A 49 1.86 9.29 8.55
N THR A 50 1.08 8.35 9.09
CA THR A 50 -0.33 8.61 9.42
C THR A 50 -0.65 8.52 10.92
N ARG A 51 0.34 8.10 11.73
CA ARG A 51 0.17 8.08 13.19
C ARG A 51 0.44 9.49 13.75
N ARG A 52 -0.62 10.09 14.30
CA ARG A 52 -0.52 11.31 15.12
C ARG A 52 0.15 10.98 16.45
N ASP A 53 0.94 11.91 16.99
CA ASP A 53 1.57 11.75 18.31
C ASP A 53 0.55 11.76 19.47
N ILE A 54 -0.69 12.14 19.20
CA ILE A 54 -1.82 12.11 20.14
C ILE A 54 -2.75 10.98 19.71
N GLU A 55 -2.94 10.00 20.58
CA GLU A 55 -3.75 8.80 20.34
C GLU A 55 -5.22 9.16 20.12
N SER A 56 -5.70 9.02 18.89
CA SER A 56 -7.12 8.86 18.62
C SER A 56 -7.37 7.39 18.32
N SER A 57 -8.03 6.68 19.25
CA SER A 57 -8.47 5.30 19.07
C SER A 57 -9.59 5.19 18.02
N ASP A 58 -9.58 4.07 17.31
CA ASP A 58 -10.67 3.50 16.48
C ASP A 58 -10.89 3.93 15.03
N ASN A 59 -10.11 4.84 14.45
CA ASN A 59 -10.25 5.14 13.01
C ASN A 59 -9.15 4.49 12.16
N ASN A 60 -9.50 4.08 10.92
CA ASN A 60 -8.54 3.66 9.90
C ASN A 60 -7.40 4.70 9.82
N PRO A 61 -6.17 4.35 10.23
CA PRO A 61 -5.09 5.32 10.35
C PRO A 61 -4.68 5.87 9.00
N LYS A 62 -5.01 5.20 7.89
CA LYS A 62 -4.57 5.59 6.55
C LYS A 62 -5.62 6.32 5.75
N LYS A 63 -6.89 6.33 6.20
CA LYS A 63 -8.03 6.91 5.49
C LYS A 63 -7.70 8.26 4.87
N GLN A 64 -7.33 9.23 5.71
CA GLN A 64 -7.05 10.59 5.26
C GLN A 64 -5.90 10.65 4.24
N ALA A 65 -4.85 9.86 4.43
CA ALA A 65 -3.72 9.85 3.49
C ALA A 65 -4.12 9.28 2.13
N ILE A 66 -4.89 8.20 2.09
CA ILE A 66 -5.37 7.60 0.84
C ILE A 66 -6.37 8.53 0.14
N GLU A 67 -7.29 9.14 0.88
CA GLU A 67 -8.27 10.11 0.36
C GLU A 67 -7.60 11.37 -0.21
N GLN A 68 -6.51 11.85 0.38
CA GLN A 68 -5.77 13.00 -0.15
C GLN A 68 -4.91 12.64 -1.38
N LEU A 69 -4.44 11.40 -1.44
CA LEU A 69 -3.46 10.96 -2.42
C LEU A 69 -4.10 10.40 -3.70
N HIS A 70 -5.34 9.93 -3.61
CA HIS A 70 -6.08 9.31 -4.72
C HIS A 70 -5.25 8.29 -5.53
N PRO A 71 -4.62 7.30 -4.89
CA PRO A 71 -3.83 6.29 -5.62
C PRO A 71 -4.69 5.51 -6.60
N ILE A 72 -4.13 5.11 -7.73
CA ILE A 72 -4.79 4.16 -8.62
C ILE A 72 -4.98 2.79 -7.96
N VAL A 73 -4.03 2.40 -7.10
CA VAL A 73 -4.02 1.13 -6.37
C VAL A 73 -3.51 1.37 -4.96
N PHE A 74 -4.26 0.92 -3.98
CA PHE A 74 -3.80 0.86 -2.60
C PHE A 74 -3.70 -0.61 -2.17
N VAL A 75 -2.49 -1.01 -1.77
CA VAL A 75 -2.16 -2.37 -1.37
C VAL A 75 -1.84 -2.41 0.11
N ASP A 76 -2.43 -3.34 0.85
CA ASP A 76 -2.19 -3.49 2.28
C ASP A 76 -2.44 -4.93 2.73
N ASP A 77 -1.76 -5.34 3.80
CA ASP A 77 -1.86 -6.65 4.45
C ASP A 77 -2.82 -6.63 5.65
N LYS A 78 -3.42 -5.47 5.97
CA LYS A 78 -4.36 -5.34 7.09
C LYS A 78 -5.71 -4.82 6.61
N LYS A 79 -6.75 -5.65 6.77
CA LYS A 79 -8.11 -5.30 6.35
C LYS A 79 -8.59 -3.95 6.90
N ARG A 80 -8.35 -3.66 8.19
CA ARG A 80 -8.76 -2.39 8.82
C ARG A 80 -8.28 -1.13 8.07
N ASN A 81 -7.18 -1.23 7.30
CA ASN A 81 -6.63 -0.11 6.57
C ASN A 81 -7.45 0.26 5.31
N PHE A 82 -8.43 -0.56 4.91
CA PHE A 82 -9.38 -0.23 3.84
C PHE A 82 -10.71 0.35 4.37
N GLN A 83 -10.93 0.37 5.68
CA GLN A 83 -12.20 0.81 6.27
C GLN A 83 -12.47 2.29 6.01
N ASP A 84 -13.73 2.59 5.67
CA ASP A 84 -14.29 3.94 5.55
C ASP A 84 -13.54 4.89 4.60
N ILE A 85 -12.80 4.38 3.61
CA ILE A 85 -12.19 5.20 2.56
C ILE A 85 -13.26 5.51 1.51
N GLU A 86 -13.54 6.79 1.30
CA GLU A 86 -14.60 7.25 0.38
C GLU A 86 -14.07 8.28 -0.63
N GLY A 87 -14.81 8.51 -1.72
CA GLY A 87 -14.50 9.58 -2.68
C GLY A 87 -13.27 9.36 -3.56
N VAL A 88 -12.67 8.16 -3.55
CA VAL A 88 -11.50 7.81 -4.37
C VAL A 88 -11.85 6.81 -5.48
N GLN A 89 -11.15 6.89 -6.62
CA GLN A 89 -11.19 5.88 -7.68
C GLN A 89 -10.03 4.89 -7.53
N THR A 90 -9.80 4.42 -6.30
CA THR A 90 -8.68 3.56 -5.94
C THR A 90 -9.09 2.09 -6.02
N LYS A 91 -8.27 1.25 -6.65
CA LYS A 91 -8.39 -0.20 -6.53
C LYS A 91 -7.73 -0.67 -5.24
N PHE A 92 -8.53 -1.21 -4.32
CA PHE A 92 -8.06 -1.79 -3.07
C PHE A 92 -7.63 -3.25 -3.27
N VAL A 93 -6.39 -3.55 -2.91
CA VAL A 93 -5.80 -4.88 -3.06
C VAL A 93 -5.34 -5.37 -1.68
N PHE A 94 -5.97 -6.45 -1.23
CA PHE A 94 -5.60 -7.10 0.02
C PHE A 94 -4.53 -8.16 -0.20
N ILE A 95 -3.40 -8.05 0.49
CA ILE A 95 -2.39 -9.10 0.54
C ILE A 95 -2.71 -10.02 1.71
N ASP A 96 -3.21 -11.21 1.40
CA ASP A 96 -3.53 -12.20 2.41
C ASP A 96 -2.36 -13.17 2.57
N HIS A 97 -1.64 -13.03 3.67
CA HIS A 97 -0.54 -13.92 4.03
C HIS A 97 -1.00 -15.28 4.61
N GLU A 98 -2.31 -15.59 4.57
CA GLU A 98 -2.90 -16.81 5.13
C GLU A 98 -2.59 -17.00 6.62
N LEU A 99 -2.48 -15.91 7.37
CA LEU A 99 -2.30 -15.97 8.82
C LEU A 99 -3.63 -16.38 9.47
N GLU A 100 -3.66 -17.56 10.10
CA GLU A 100 -4.86 -18.18 10.70
C GLU A 100 -5.58 -17.31 11.77
N ASN A 101 -4.97 -16.21 12.22
CA ASN A 101 -5.45 -15.41 13.36
C ASN A 101 -5.58 -13.90 13.06
N ASP A 102 -6.42 -13.51 12.09
CA ASP A 102 -6.87 -12.13 11.97
C ASP A 102 -8.11 -11.90 12.88
N PRO A 103 -8.01 -11.13 13.98
CA PRO A 103 -9.14 -10.84 14.86
C PRO A 103 -10.27 -10.04 14.17
N HIS A 104 -10.04 -9.53 12.95
CA HIS A 104 -11.04 -8.83 12.14
C HIS A 104 -11.56 -9.67 10.96
N ARG A 105 -11.45 -11.00 11.06
CA ARG A 105 -11.90 -11.94 10.01
C ARG A 105 -13.32 -11.66 9.51
N ASP A 106 -14.22 -11.27 10.41
CA ASP A 106 -15.65 -11.09 10.17
C ASP A 106 -16.09 -9.65 9.87
N ALA A 107 -15.15 -8.70 9.79
CA ALA A 107 -15.49 -7.33 9.42
C ALA A 107 -15.82 -7.26 7.92
N ASN A 108 -16.99 -6.73 7.57
CA ASN A 108 -17.39 -6.44 6.18
C ASN A 108 -16.54 -5.26 5.65
N ILE A 109 -15.34 -5.58 5.19
CA ILE A 109 -14.39 -4.61 4.65
C ILE A 109 -14.28 -4.85 3.15
N HIS A 110 -14.52 -3.80 2.37
CA HIS A 110 -14.45 -3.87 0.92
C HIS A 110 -12.99 -3.80 0.43
N TYR A 111 -12.64 -4.72 -0.48
CA TYR A 111 -11.46 -4.65 -1.34
C TYR A 111 -11.82 -5.23 -2.71
N ASN A 112 -11.16 -4.76 -3.77
CA ASN A 112 -11.47 -5.16 -5.14
C ASN A 112 -10.84 -6.51 -5.52
N ALA A 113 -9.67 -6.81 -4.97
CA ALA A 113 -8.94 -8.04 -5.25
C ALA A 113 -8.12 -8.51 -4.04
N LYS A 114 -7.80 -9.79 -4.00
CA LYS A 114 -6.96 -10.42 -2.97
C LYS A 114 -5.87 -11.25 -3.63
N TYR A 115 -4.65 -11.14 -3.13
CA TYR A 115 -3.49 -11.91 -3.62
C TYR A 115 -2.68 -12.48 -2.44
N PRO A 116 -1.96 -13.60 -2.64
CA PRO A 116 -1.14 -14.20 -1.58
C PRO A 116 0.15 -13.41 -1.29
N SER A 117 0.58 -12.56 -2.22
CA SER A 117 1.78 -11.73 -2.07
C SER A 117 1.72 -10.51 -2.97
N LEU A 118 2.52 -9.49 -2.63
CA LEU A 118 2.68 -8.30 -3.45
C LEU A 118 3.18 -8.66 -4.86
N LEU A 119 4.10 -9.61 -4.97
CA LEU A 119 4.64 -10.05 -6.25
C LEU A 119 3.58 -10.74 -7.13
N ALA A 120 2.71 -11.56 -6.54
CA ALA A 120 1.62 -12.20 -7.27
C ALA A 120 0.65 -11.15 -7.83
N PHE A 121 0.30 -10.14 -7.03
CA PHE A 121 -0.47 -9.00 -7.48
C PHE A 121 0.22 -8.28 -8.64
N VAL A 122 1.47 -7.86 -8.48
CA VAL A 122 2.17 -7.07 -9.52
C VAL A 122 2.31 -7.84 -10.82
N LYS A 123 2.63 -9.15 -10.76
CA LYS A 123 2.71 -10.00 -11.95
C LYS A 123 1.38 -10.15 -12.68
N ASP A 124 0.26 -10.04 -11.99
CA ASP A 124 -1.07 -10.07 -12.59
C ASP A 124 -1.46 -8.68 -13.13
N PHE A 125 -1.27 -7.66 -12.30
CA PHE A 125 -1.56 -6.26 -12.60
C PHE A 125 -0.83 -5.74 -13.85
N LEU A 126 0.41 -6.18 -14.08
CA LEU A 126 1.20 -5.78 -15.24
C LEU A 126 0.97 -6.64 -16.50
N LYS A 127 0.24 -7.78 -16.41
CA LYS A 127 -0.10 -8.58 -17.61
C LYS A 127 -1.21 -7.94 -18.43
N ASP A 128 -2.13 -7.27 -17.75
CA ASP A 128 -3.14 -6.48 -18.40
C ASP A 128 -2.45 -5.20 -18.89
N ASP A 129 -2.02 -5.19 -20.16
CA ASP A 129 -1.50 -4.05 -20.94
C ASP A 129 -2.56 -2.93 -21.08
N ILE A 130 -3.25 -2.59 -20.00
CA ILE A 130 -4.18 -1.48 -19.96
C ILE A 130 -3.33 -0.22 -19.78
N ILE A 131 -3.13 0.42 -20.92
CA ILE A 131 -2.70 1.80 -21.13
C ILE A 131 -3.52 2.71 -20.19
N TRP A 132 -3.07 2.88 -18.95
CA TRP A 132 -3.52 3.98 -18.11
C TRP A 132 -2.79 5.23 -18.63
N LEU A 133 -3.48 5.95 -19.50
CA LEU A 133 -3.09 7.23 -20.11
C LEU A 133 -2.93 8.31 -19.02
N ASN A 134 -1.79 8.28 -18.33
CA ASN A 134 -0.99 9.38 -17.80
C ASN A 134 -0.07 8.78 -16.75
N LYS A 135 1.17 8.46 -17.15
CA LYS A 135 2.24 7.87 -16.32
C LYS A 135 2.73 8.77 -15.17
N SER A 136 1.98 9.84 -14.86
CA SER A 136 2.36 10.88 -13.91
C SER A 136 1.59 10.81 -12.60
N ASP A 137 0.49 10.03 -12.54
CA ASP A 137 -0.43 10.05 -11.38
C ASP A 137 -0.58 8.68 -10.70
N CYS A 138 0.21 7.68 -11.11
CA CYS A 138 -0.01 6.32 -10.67
C CYS A 138 0.78 5.99 -9.40
N LEU A 139 0.12 6.19 -8.27
CA LEU A 139 0.67 5.95 -6.95
C LEU A 139 0.25 4.59 -6.40
N VAL A 140 1.23 3.76 -6.01
CA VAL A 140 1.02 2.52 -5.26
C VAL A 140 1.48 2.71 -3.82
N SER A 141 0.57 2.48 -2.88
CA SER A 141 0.92 2.50 -1.45
C SER A 141 1.14 1.11 -0.88
N LEU A 142 2.28 0.93 -0.19
CA LEU A 142 2.73 -0.31 0.44
C LEU A 142 2.93 -0.11 1.95
N THR A 143 2.53 -1.09 2.78
CA THR A 143 2.74 -1.14 4.24
C THR A 143 4.07 -1.72 4.67
#